data_AF-A0A1A8KI40-F1
#
_entry.id   AF-A0A1A8KI40-F1
#
_cell.length_a   1.000
_cell.length_b   1.000
_cell.length_c   1.000
_cell.angle_alpha   90.00
_cell.angle_beta   90.00
_cell.angle_gamma   90.00
#
_symmetry.space_group_name_H-M   'P 1'
#
loop_
_entity.id
_entity.type
_entity.pdbx_description
1 polymer ?
#
loop_
_entity_poly.entity_id
_entity_poly.type
_entity_poly.pdbx_seq_one_letter_code
_entity_poly.pdbx_strand_id
1 'polypeptide(L)' 'LHLQESGGEKTGPEVQSRSCPLCQKLRVNATVLSTSGFVFCYRCIYSYVKANRVCPVSGFPTELQHLIKIYAPES' A
#
# COMPACT_ATOMS: atom_id res chain seq x y z
N LEU A 1 12.67 18.56 -35.91
CA LEU A 1 11.53 17.66 -35.67
C LEU A 1 11.51 17.34 -34.18
N HIS A 2 10.76 18.13 -33.40
CA HIS A 2 10.57 17.87 -31.96
C HIS A 2 9.33 16.98 -31.84
N LEU A 3 9.51 15.71 -31.47
CA LEU A 3 8.38 14.85 -31.10
C LEU A 3 7.87 15.30 -29.72
N GLN A 4 6.64 15.80 -29.68
CA GLN A 4 5.90 16.05 -28.44
C GLN A 4 5.41 14.70 -27.89
N GLU A 5 6.00 14.24 -26.80
CA GLU A 5 5.45 13.14 -26.00
C GLU A 5 4.18 13.65 -25.30
N SER A 6 3.04 13.20 -25.83
CA SER A 6 1.71 13.46 -25.28
C SER A 6 1.43 12.43 -24.19
N GLY A 7 1.78 12.74 -22.95
CA GLY A 7 1.45 11.95 -21.76
C GLY A 7 0.59 12.77 -20.82
N GLY A 8 -0.74 12.62 -20.92
CA GLY A 8 -1.67 13.29 -20.02
C GLY A 8 -1.61 12.68 -18.62
N GLU A 9 -1.04 13.40 -17.66
CA GLU A 9 -1.17 13.05 -16.24
C GLU A 9 -1.88 14.20 -15.50
N LYS A 10 -3.20 14.15 -15.57
CA LYS A 10 -4.10 14.90 -14.67
C LYS A 10 -4.31 14.02 -13.44
N THR A 11 -3.46 14.12 -12.43
CA THR A 11 -3.75 13.46 -11.15
C THR A 11 -3.91 14.51 -10.06
N GLY A 12 -5.18 14.70 -9.67
CA GLY A 12 -5.61 15.45 -8.50
C GLY A 12 -5.10 14.84 -7.19
N PRO A 13 -5.60 15.29 -6.03
CA PRO A 13 -4.84 15.31 -4.78
C PRO A 13 -4.41 13.91 -4.32
N GLU A 14 -3.10 13.66 -4.32
CA GLU A 14 -2.39 12.46 -3.84
C GLU A 14 -2.61 12.13 -2.33
N VAL A 15 -3.56 12.79 -1.67
CA VAL A 15 -3.79 12.67 -0.23
C VAL A 15 -4.57 11.40 0.12
N GLN A 16 -5.43 10.89 -0.78
CA GLN A 16 -6.19 9.64 -0.52
C GLN A 16 -5.28 8.40 -0.57
N SER A 17 -4.19 8.45 -1.34
CA SER A 17 -3.26 7.34 -1.52
C SER A 17 -2.38 7.05 -0.30
N ARG A 18 -2.45 7.85 0.78
CA ARG A 18 -1.60 7.71 1.99
C ARG A 18 -2.34 7.17 3.21
N SER A 19 -3.66 7.01 3.14
CA SER A 19 -4.47 6.47 4.25
C SER A 19 -4.45 4.94 4.27
N CYS A 20 -4.47 4.35 5.47
CA CYS A 20 -4.53 2.91 5.65
C CYS A 20 -5.97 2.40 5.44
N PRO A 21 -6.20 1.41 4.55
CA PRO A 21 -7.55 0.90 4.31
C PRO A 21 -8.25 0.27 5.53
N LEU A 22 -7.48 -0.15 6.55
CA LEU A 22 -8.03 -0.79 7.76
C LEU A 22 -8.43 0.21 8.84
N CYS A 23 -7.62 1.24 9.09
CA CYS A 23 -7.88 2.20 10.17
C CYS A 23 -8.28 3.59 9.68
N GLN A 24 -8.27 3.82 8.37
CA GLN A 24 -8.61 5.09 7.70
C GLN A 24 -7.79 6.30 8.16
N LYS A 25 -6.66 6.07 8.84
CA LYS A 25 -5.68 7.09 9.27
C LYS A 25 -4.49 7.10 8.33
N LEU A 26 -3.67 8.16 8.40
CA LEU A 26 -2.38 8.21 7.71
C LEU A 26 -1.53 6.98 8.04
N ARG A 27 -0.90 6.38 7.03
CA ARG A 27 -0.08 5.17 7.24
C ARG A 27 1.12 5.47 8.11
N VAL A 28 1.25 4.70 9.20
CA VAL A 28 2.45 4.67 10.04
C VAL A 28 3.15 3.32 9.84
N ASN A 29 4.47 3.35 9.63
CA ASN A 29 5.25 2.17 9.23
C ASN A 29 4.58 1.47 8.04
N ALA A 30 4.50 2.17 6.91
CA ALA A 30 3.83 1.69 5.72
C ALA A 30 4.34 0.29 5.35
N THR A 31 3.41 -0.65 5.19
CA THR A 31 3.71 -2.06 4.93
C THR A 31 2.86 -2.51 3.76
N VAL A 32 3.52 -3.03 2.72
CA VAL A 32 2.85 -3.62 1.55
C VAL A 32 2.69 -5.12 1.75
N LEU A 33 1.58 -5.66 1.23
CA LEU A 33 1.45 -7.09 1.00
C LEU A 33 2.04 -7.46 -0.36
N SER A 34 3.11 -8.25 -0.37
CA SER A 34 3.77 -8.67 -1.63
C SER A 34 2.87 -9.48 -2.57
N THR A 35 1.83 -10.11 -2.02
CA THR A 35 0.86 -10.90 -2.78
C THR A 35 -0.11 -10.05 -3.60
N SER A 36 -0.32 -8.78 -3.24
CA SER A 36 -1.39 -7.95 -3.82
C SER A 36 -1.05 -6.48 -4.04
N GLY A 37 0.08 -5.98 -3.54
CA GLY A 37 0.50 -4.58 -3.71
C GLY A 37 -0.23 -3.57 -2.81
N PHE A 38 -1.21 -3.98 -2.00
CA PHE A 38 -1.91 -3.07 -1.08
C PHE A 38 -1.04 -2.66 0.11
N VAL A 39 -1.10 -1.38 0.47
CA VAL A 39 -0.28 -0.78 1.54
C VAL A 39 -1.14 -0.37 2.74
N PHE A 40 -0.68 -0.74 3.93
CA PHE A 40 -1.37 -0.53 5.21
C PHE A 40 -0.40 0.01 6.27
N CYS A 41 -0.91 0.33 7.45
CA CYS A 41 -0.06 0.43 8.64
C CYS A 41 0.42 -0.97 9.04
N TYR A 42 1.68 -1.10 9.45
CA TYR A 42 2.25 -2.37 9.92
C TYR A 42 1.37 -3.05 10.99
N ARG A 43 1.01 -2.33 12.06
CA ARG A 43 0.20 -2.89 13.17
C ARG A 43 -1.17 -3.40 12.70
N CYS A 44 -1.81 -2.67 11.78
CA CYS A 44 -3.12 -3.02 11.26
C CYS A 44 -3.04 -4.31 10.44
N ILE A 45 -2.14 -4.36 9.47
CA ILE A 45 -2.08 -5.50 8.56
C ILE A 45 -1.50 -6.75 9.22
N TYR A 46 -0.53 -6.60 10.13
CA TYR A 46 -0.02 -7.72 10.92
C TYR A 46 -1.13 -8.42 11.71
N SER A 47 -1.95 -7.64 12.43
CA SER A 47 -3.05 -8.18 13.23
C SER A 47 -4.10 -8.90 12.36
N TYR A 48 -4.46 -8.30 11.22
CA TYR A 48 -5.42 -8.87 10.30
C TYR A 48 -4.93 -10.18 9.68
N VAL A 49 -3.71 -10.18 9.12
CA VAL A 49 -3.14 -11.37 8.45
C VAL A 49 -2.88 -12.49 9.45
N LYS A 50 -2.43 -12.17 10.67
CA LYS A 50 -2.25 -13.17 11.74
C LYS A 50 -3.55 -13.93 12.03
N ALA A 51 -4.69 -13.23 12.02
CA ALA A 51 -6.00 -13.82 12.33
C ALA A 51 -6.67 -14.49 11.10
N ASN A 52 -6.55 -13.89 9.92
CA ASN A 52 -7.38 -14.25 8.76
C ASN A 52 -6.63 -14.94 7.61
N ARG A 53 -5.29 -14.83 7.56
CA ARG A 53 -4.44 -15.40 6.48
C ARG A 53 -4.81 -15.00 5.04
N VAL A 54 -5.47 -13.85 4.87
CA VAL A 54 -5.88 -13.30 3.57
C VAL A 54 -5.65 -11.79 3.51
N CYS A 55 -5.53 -11.26 2.29
CA CYS A 55 -5.54 -9.82 2.05
C CYS A 55 -6.96 -9.26 2.31
N PRO A 56 -7.12 -8.19 3.11
CA PRO A 56 -8.44 -7.63 3.43
C PRO A 56 -9.15 -6.95 2.24
N VAL A 57 -8.43 -6.69 1.14
CA VAL A 57 -8.98 -5.99 -0.04
C VAL A 57 -9.21 -6.94 -1.20
N SER A 58 -8.21 -7.74 -1.59
CA SER A 58 -8.33 -8.65 -2.73
C SER A 58 -8.77 -10.06 -2.38
N GLY A 59 -8.72 -10.45 -1.10
CA GLY A 59 -8.95 -11.82 -0.65
C GLY A 59 -7.81 -12.80 -0.95
N PHE A 60 -6.70 -12.35 -1.55
CA PHE A 60 -5.58 -13.25 -1.87
C PHE A 60 -4.97 -13.89 -0.62
N PRO A 61 -4.63 -15.20 -0.66
CA PRO A 61 -3.92 -15.88 0.42
C PRO A 61 -2.67 -15.10 0.81
N THR A 62 -2.52 -14.80 2.09
CA THR A 62 -1.45 -13.93 2.59
C THR A 62 -0.99 -14.40 3.96
N GLU A 63 0.32 -14.46 4.19
CA GLU A 63 0.93 -14.82 5.47
C GLU A 63 1.84 -13.71 5.98
N LEU A 64 2.32 -13.84 7.22
CA LEU A 64 3.15 -12.82 7.86
C LEU A 64 4.45 -12.52 7.11
N GLN A 65 5.01 -13.51 6.39
CA GLN A 65 6.21 -13.32 5.56
C GLN A 65 5.98 -12.40 4.34
N HIS A 66 4.72 -12.21 3.93
CA HIS A 66 4.39 -11.35 2.79
C HIS A 66 4.31 -9.86 3.17
N LEU A 67 4.53 -9.52 4.45
CA LEU A 67 4.52 -8.14 4.93
C LEU A 67 5.90 -7.50 4.72
N ILE A 68 5.98 -6.56 3.79
CA ILE A 68 7.21 -5.82 3.50
C ILE A 68 7.03 -4.38 3.99
N LYS A 69 7.83 -3.95 4.96
CA LYS A 69 7.87 -2.54 5.40
C LYS A 69 8.57 -1.72 4.32
N ILE A 70 7.97 -0.60 3.95
CA ILE A 70 8.51 0.35 2.98
C ILE A 70 9.17 1.49 3.76
N TYR A 71 10.43 1.77 3.45
CA TYR A 71 11.17 2.93 3.94
C TYR A 71 11.40 3.89 2.78
N ALA A 72 11.17 5.18 2.99
CA ALA A 72 11.54 6.17 2.00
C ALA A 72 13.08 6.27 1.94
N PRO A 73 13.68 6.52 0.76
CA PRO A 73 15.09 6.86 0.70
C PRO A 73 15.34 8.13 1.50
N GLU A 74 16.45 8.16 2.24
CA GLU A 74 16.90 9.41 2.88
C GLU A 74 17.25 10.40 1.76
N SER A 75 16.79 11.65 1.91
CA SER A 75 16.99 12.73 0.92
C SER A 75 18.31 13.46 1.13
#